data_AF-A0A258Z2A0-F1
#
_entry.id   AF-A0A258Z2A0-F1
#
_cell.length_a   1.000
_cell.length_b   1.000
_cell.length_c   1.000
_cell.angle_alpha   90.00
_cell.angle_beta   90.00
_cell.angle_gamma   90.00
#
_symmetry.space_group_name_H-M   'P 1'
#
loop_
_entity.id
_entity.type
_entity.pdbx_description
1 polymer ?
#
loop_
_entity_poly.entity_id
_entity_poly.type
_entity_poly.pdbx_seq_one_letter_code
_entity_poly.pdbx_strand_id
1 'polypeptide(L)'
;METRDPLRHQLIESLMARHPEKGADAAIDLWVLMATQIISIVGEEGFNSLYARSVFLAQPTFPWLAASSLSPQADQRFANLKKCLEGQPPSHARDANSLLLLTFTGILAALIGEPLTTRILSSAWGDDASTSTSKEFKHE
;
A
#
# COMPACT_ATOMS: atom_id res chain seq x y z
N MET A 1 22.82 -11.20 -11.28
CA MET A 1 22.85 -10.06 -10.33
C MET A 1 21.57 -10.19 -9.53
N GLU A 2 21.60 -11.07 -8.54
CA GLU A 2 20.43 -11.73 -7.96
C GLU A 2 19.96 -11.07 -6.66
N THR A 3 18.65 -10.83 -6.61
CA THR A 3 17.78 -10.83 -5.42
C THR A 3 18.17 -9.93 -4.24
N ARG A 4 17.94 -8.62 -4.40
CA ARG A 4 17.51 -7.76 -3.27
C ARG A 4 15.99 -7.61 -3.18
N ASP A 5 15.26 -8.40 -3.96
CA ASP A 5 13.80 -8.47 -3.99
C ASP A 5 13.12 -9.04 -2.72
N PRO A 6 13.73 -9.90 -1.88
CA PRO A 6 12.96 -10.57 -0.83
C PRO A 6 12.53 -9.63 0.30
N LEU A 7 13.28 -8.56 0.60
CA LEU A 7 13.01 -7.72 1.76
C LEU A 7 11.71 -6.91 1.62
N ARG A 8 11.49 -6.31 0.45
CA ARG A 8 10.26 -5.56 0.15
C ARG A 8 9.04 -6.46 0.15
N HIS A 9 9.16 -7.63 -0.49
CA HIS A 9 8.11 -8.64 -0.50
C HIS A 9 7.78 -9.13 0.92
N GLN A 10 8.80 -9.50 1.70
CA GLN A 10 8.65 -9.91 3.11
C GLN A 10 8.00 -8.83 3.96
N LEU A 11 8.34 -7.56 3.72
CA LEU A 11 7.79 -6.46 4.48
C LEU A 11 6.29 -6.29 4.17
N ILE A 12 5.89 -6.34 2.90
CA ILE A 12 4.48 -6.32 2.48
C ILE A 12 3.73 -7.53 3.03
N GLU A 13 4.28 -8.74 2.90
CA GLU A 13 3.67 -9.97 3.45
C GLU A 13 3.50 -9.89 4.96
N SER A 14 4.51 -9.40 5.70
CA SER A 14 4.44 -9.25 7.15
C SER A 14 3.35 -8.27 7.58
N LEU A 15 3.15 -7.18 6.84
CA LEU A 15 2.08 -6.20 7.11
C LEU A 15 0.70 -6.82 6.85
N MET A 16 0.55 -7.56 5.75
CA MET A 16 -0.69 -8.26 5.42
C MET A 16 -1.00 -9.38 6.43
N ALA A 17 0.02 -10.03 6.99
CA ALA A 17 -0.13 -11.04 8.02
C ALA A 17 -0.44 -10.47 9.42
N ARG A 18 0.01 -9.24 9.73
CA ARG A 18 -0.28 -8.54 11.00
C ARG A 18 -1.69 -7.94 11.06
N HIS A 19 -2.34 -7.76 9.92
CA HIS A 19 -3.68 -7.19 9.82
C HIS A 19 -4.68 -8.11 9.09
N PRO A 20 -4.85 -9.39 9.51
CA PRO A 20 -5.76 -10.31 8.83
C PRO A 20 -7.24 -9.94 9.07
N GLU A 21 -7.53 -9.29 10.20
CA GLU A 21 -8.88 -8.92 10.65
C GLU A 21 -9.24 -7.46 10.30
N LYS A 22 -8.23 -6.61 10.05
CA LYS A 22 -8.46 -5.18 9.78
C LYS A 22 -8.66 -5.04 8.28
N GLY A 23 -9.93 -4.94 7.85
CA GLY A 23 -10.36 -4.92 6.46
C GLY A 23 -9.85 -3.73 5.63
N ALA A 24 -10.69 -3.21 4.73
CA ALA A 24 -10.31 -2.15 3.79
C ALA A 24 -9.67 -0.92 4.46
N ASP A 25 -10.06 -0.57 5.68
CA ASP A 25 -9.48 0.55 6.45
C ASP A 25 -7.97 0.45 6.65
N ALA A 26 -7.48 -0.68 7.17
CA ALA A 26 -6.04 -0.83 7.41
C ALA A 26 -5.24 -0.87 6.11
N ALA A 27 -5.82 -1.38 5.03
CA ALA A 27 -5.20 -1.29 3.72
C ALA A 27 -5.03 0.19 3.31
N ILE A 28 -6.06 1.02 3.51
CA ILE A 28 -5.99 2.45 3.19
C ILE A 28 -4.99 3.19 4.06
N ASP A 29 -4.92 2.91 5.37
CA ASP A 29 -3.96 3.56 6.26
C ASP A 29 -2.52 3.34 5.78
N LEU A 30 -2.18 2.10 5.38
CA LEU A 30 -0.87 1.77 4.81
C LEU A 30 -0.58 2.53 3.51
N TRP A 31 -1.60 2.70 2.66
CA TRP A 31 -1.48 3.49 1.43
C TRP A 31 -1.28 4.98 1.71
N VAL A 32 -1.95 5.56 2.70
CA VAL A 32 -1.84 6.97 3.06
C VAL A 32 -0.45 7.28 3.65
N LEU A 33 0.04 6.43 4.56
CA LEU A 33 1.37 6.56 5.15
C LEU A 33 2.47 6.51 4.07
N MET A 34 2.38 5.52 3.18
CA MET A 34 3.32 5.36 2.08
C MET A 34 3.24 6.51 1.08
N ALA A 35 2.04 6.95 0.72
CA ALA A 35 1.83 8.05 -0.24
C ALA A 35 2.44 9.35 0.26
N THR A 36 2.27 9.67 1.55
CA THR A 36 2.85 10.89 2.15
C THR A 36 4.36 10.96 1.93
N GLN A 37 5.06 9.86 2.17
CA GLN A 37 6.52 9.78 1.98
C GLN A 37 6.90 9.89 0.51
N ILE A 38 6.23 9.15 -0.37
CA ILE A 38 6.58 9.11 -1.80
C ILE A 38 6.27 10.43 -2.50
N ILE A 39 5.13 11.05 -2.21
CA ILE A 39 4.73 12.35 -2.77
C ILE A 39 5.79 13.42 -2.46
N SER A 40 6.41 13.38 -1.28
CA SER A 40 7.49 14.31 -0.94
C SER A 40 8.74 14.18 -1.82
N ILE A 41 8.93 13.04 -2.49
CA ILE A 41 10.11 12.72 -3.31
C ILE A 41 9.80 12.90 -4.80
N VAL A 42 8.67 12.36 -5.28
CA VAL A 42 8.33 12.32 -6.72
C VAL A 42 7.22 13.29 -7.12
N GLY A 43 6.63 14.01 -6.16
CA GLY A 43 5.46 14.85 -6.37
C GLY A 43 4.15 14.06 -6.47
N GLU A 44 3.04 14.79 -6.36
CA GLU A 44 1.69 14.22 -6.35
C GLU A 44 1.29 13.59 -7.70
N GLU A 45 1.59 14.28 -8.80
CA GLU A 45 1.33 13.77 -10.15
C GLU A 45 2.16 12.51 -10.46
N GLY A 46 3.41 12.48 -9.98
CA GLY A 46 4.29 11.31 -10.07
C GLY A 46 3.69 10.12 -9.33
N PHE A 47 3.25 10.33 -8.09
CA PHE A 47 2.57 9.30 -7.31
C PHE A 47 1.30 8.80 -8.01
N ASN A 48 0.43 9.71 -8.47
CA ASN A 48 -0.82 9.35 -9.14
C ASN A 48 -0.57 8.55 -10.42
N SER A 49 0.47 8.89 -11.18
CA SER A 49 0.86 8.15 -12.40
C SER A 49 1.33 6.73 -12.07
N LEU A 50 2.17 6.58 -11.04
CA LEU A 50 2.63 5.27 -10.56
C LEU A 50 1.47 4.43 -10.03
N TYR A 51 0.56 5.03 -9.28
CA TYR A 51 -0.63 4.38 -8.75
C TYR A 51 -1.55 3.90 -9.87
N ALA A 52 -1.90 4.76 -10.83
CA ALA A 52 -2.73 4.39 -11.97
C ALA A 52 -2.09 3.25 -12.79
N ARG A 53 -0.76 3.31 -13.00
CA ARG A 53 -0.02 2.23 -13.68
C ARG A 53 -0.08 0.92 -12.88
N SER A 54 0.04 0.97 -11.57
CA SER A 54 -0.05 -0.21 -10.71
C SER A 54 -1.44 -0.85 -10.74
N VAL A 55 -2.51 -0.04 -10.72
CA VAL A 55 -3.89 -0.51 -10.86
C VAL A 55 -4.08 -1.19 -12.22
N PHE A 56 -3.63 -0.54 -13.31
CA PHE A 56 -3.71 -1.11 -14.65
C PHE A 56 -3.01 -2.48 -14.76
N LEU A 57 -1.87 -2.65 -14.10
CA LEU A 57 -1.13 -3.92 -14.10
C LEU A 57 -1.77 -5.00 -13.19
N ALA A 58 -2.54 -4.61 -12.18
CA ALA A 58 -3.27 -5.54 -11.31
C ALA A 58 -4.62 -5.98 -11.88
N GLN A 59 -5.20 -5.20 -12.81
CA GLN A 59 -6.51 -5.47 -13.43
C GLN A 59 -6.65 -6.85 -14.08
N PRO A 60 -5.65 -7.42 -14.78
CA PRO A 60 -5.78 -8.76 -15.37
C PRO A 60 -6.10 -9.85 -14.33
N THR A 61 -5.66 -9.68 -13.08
CA THR A 61 -5.94 -10.59 -11.97
C THR A 61 -7.21 -10.18 -11.22
N PHE A 62 -7.43 -8.88 -11.03
CA PHE A 62 -8.57 -8.33 -10.30
C PHE A 62 -9.26 -7.21 -11.09
N PRO A 63 -10.15 -7.55 -12.05
CA PRO A 63 -10.75 -6.57 -12.97
C PRO A 63 -11.54 -5.45 -12.28
N TRP A 64 -12.12 -5.74 -11.11
CA TRP A 64 -12.90 -4.79 -10.32
C TRP A 64 -12.06 -3.63 -9.75
N LEU A 65 -10.72 -3.75 -9.72
CA LEU A 65 -9.83 -2.63 -9.36
C LEU A 65 -9.84 -1.50 -10.38
N ALA A 66 -10.30 -1.72 -11.61
CA ALA A 66 -10.39 -0.66 -12.62
C ALA A 66 -11.26 0.53 -12.17
N ALA A 67 -12.25 0.27 -11.30
CA ALA A 67 -13.08 1.31 -10.72
C ALA A 67 -12.31 2.22 -9.75
N SER A 68 -11.18 1.77 -9.18
CA SER A 68 -10.39 2.58 -8.25
C SER A 68 -9.55 3.64 -8.94
N SER A 69 -9.19 3.46 -10.22
CA SER A 69 -8.39 4.40 -11.01
C SER A 69 -9.17 5.55 -11.66
N LEU A 70 -10.50 5.60 -11.48
CA LEU A 70 -11.36 6.53 -12.22
C LEU A 70 -11.27 8.00 -11.76
N SER A 71 -10.67 8.29 -10.60
CA SER A 71 -10.51 9.67 -10.13
C SER A 71 -9.03 10.08 -10.06
N PRO A 72 -8.61 11.13 -10.79
CA PRO A 72 -7.27 11.71 -10.67
C PRO A 72 -7.10 12.54 -9.38
N GLN A 73 -8.18 12.77 -8.61
CA GLN A 73 -8.10 13.54 -7.37
C GLN A 73 -7.50 12.69 -6.25
N ALA A 74 -6.46 13.22 -5.63
CA ALA A 74 -5.71 12.58 -4.56
C ALA A 74 -6.59 12.19 -3.37
N ASP A 75 -7.57 13.02 -3.03
CA ASP A 75 -8.49 12.78 -1.91
C ASP A 75 -9.49 11.64 -2.22
N GLN A 76 -9.72 11.34 -3.50
CA GLN A 76 -10.72 10.37 -3.93
C GLN A 76 -10.15 9.00 -4.27
N ARG A 77 -8.85 8.90 -4.65
CA ARG A 77 -8.24 7.63 -5.07
C ARG A 77 -8.34 6.54 -3.99
N PHE A 78 -8.06 6.88 -2.73
CA PHE A 78 -8.10 5.93 -1.62
C PHE A 78 -9.52 5.66 -1.14
N ALA A 79 -10.42 6.63 -1.24
CA ALA A 79 -11.85 6.40 -1.00
C ALA A 79 -12.44 5.41 -2.03
N ASN A 80 -12.04 5.52 -3.30
CA ASN A 80 -12.46 4.59 -4.34
C ASN A 80 -11.85 3.20 -4.16
N LEU A 81 -10.56 3.12 -3.81
CA LEU A 81 -9.91 1.85 -3.47
C LEU A 81 -10.62 1.18 -2.28
N LYS A 82 -10.94 1.93 -1.22
CA LYS A 82 -11.65 1.43 -0.05
C LYS A 82 -12.97 0.77 -0.44
N LYS A 83 -13.81 1.48 -1.19
CA LYS A 83 -15.10 0.96 -1.68
C LYS A 83 -14.93 -0.30 -2.52
N CYS A 84 -13.89 -0.35 -3.37
CA CYS A 84 -13.58 -1.54 -4.16
C CYS A 84 -13.23 -2.73 -3.25
N LEU A 85 -12.42 -2.52 -2.21
CA LEU A 85 -12.03 -3.56 -1.26
C LEU A 85 -13.21 -4.02 -0.40
N GLU A 86 -14.06 -3.11 0.09
CA GLU A 86 -15.25 -3.42 0.90
C GLU A 86 -16.30 -4.22 0.12
N GLY A 87 -16.36 -4.04 -1.20
CA GLY A 87 -17.26 -4.79 -2.07
C GLY A 87 -16.85 -6.24 -2.36
N GLN A 88 -15.72 -6.71 -1.81
CA GLN A 88 -15.15 -8.03 -2.10
C GLN A 88 -15.08 -8.91 -0.86
N PRO A 89 -15.02 -10.24 -1.02
CA PRO A 89 -14.70 -11.15 0.08
C PRO A 89 -13.35 -10.77 0.73
N PRO A 90 -13.20 -10.87 2.06
CA PRO A 90 -11.98 -10.42 2.76
C PRO A 90 -10.68 -10.99 2.22
N SER A 91 -10.66 -12.28 1.83
CA SER A 91 -9.50 -12.92 1.22
C SER A 91 -9.15 -12.31 -0.14
N HIS A 92 -10.15 -12.11 -1.00
CA HIS A 92 -9.98 -11.47 -2.31
C HIS A 92 -9.52 -10.02 -2.20
N ALA A 93 -10.08 -9.26 -1.27
CA ALA A 93 -9.66 -7.88 -1.00
C ALA A 93 -8.18 -7.82 -0.57
N ARG A 94 -7.78 -8.74 0.32
CA ARG A 94 -6.38 -8.85 0.78
C ARG A 94 -5.43 -9.21 -0.35
N ASP A 95 -5.78 -10.21 -1.17
CA ASP A 95 -4.93 -10.67 -2.27
C ASP A 95 -4.75 -9.55 -3.32
N ALA A 96 -5.83 -8.84 -3.63
CA ALA A 96 -5.80 -7.71 -4.55
C ALA A 96 -4.98 -6.54 -4.02
N ASN A 97 -5.15 -6.17 -2.74
CA ASN A 97 -4.34 -5.12 -2.13
C ASN A 97 -2.85 -5.50 -2.09
N SER A 98 -2.54 -6.76 -1.77
CA SER A 98 -1.17 -7.27 -1.76
C SER A 98 -0.53 -7.19 -3.14
N LEU A 99 -1.24 -7.66 -4.18
CA LEU A 99 -0.75 -7.55 -5.56
C LEU A 99 -0.55 -6.10 -5.98
N LEU A 100 -1.46 -5.21 -5.62
CA LEU A 100 -1.38 -3.79 -5.95
C LEU A 100 -0.17 -3.13 -5.29
N LEU A 101 0.06 -3.38 -3.99
CA LEU A 101 1.24 -2.89 -3.25
C LEU A 101 2.55 -3.43 -3.84
N LEU A 102 2.60 -4.73 -4.15
CA LEU A 102 3.76 -5.35 -4.77
C LEU A 102 4.08 -4.75 -6.12
N THR A 103 3.05 -4.53 -6.94
CA THR A 103 3.19 -3.92 -8.27
C THR A 103 3.65 -2.48 -8.17
N PHE A 104 2.99 -1.67 -7.35
CA PHE A 104 3.32 -0.26 -7.15
C PHE A 104 4.76 -0.08 -6.66
N THR A 105 5.13 -0.82 -5.62
CA THR A 105 6.47 -0.72 -5.04
C THR A 105 7.54 -1.31 -5.96
N GLY A 106 7.20 -2.28 -6.81
CA GLY A 106 8.07 -2.77 -7.88
C GLY A 106 8.34 -1.72 -8.96
N ILE A 107 7.32 -0.98 -9.40
CA ILE A 107 7.50 0.14 -10.34
C ILE A 107 8.36 1.23 -9.69
N LEU A 108 8.10 1.55 -8.42
CA LEU A 108 8.88 2.54 -7.68
C LEU A 108 10.35 2.11 -7.58
N ALA A 109 10.62 0.85 -7.22
CA ALA A 109 11.97 0.30 -7.13
C ALA A 109 12.71 0.33 -8.47
N ALA A 110 12.01 0.09 -9.59
CA ALA A 110 12.58 0.24 -10.92
C ALA A 110 12.95 1.70 -11.25
N LEU A 111 12.24 2.68 -10.68
CA LEU A 111 12.48 4.10 -10.92
C LEU A 111 13.58 4.70 -10.05
N ILE A 112 13.57 4.42 -8.74
CA ILE A 112 14.45 5.08 -7.75
C ILE A 112 15.44 4.12 -7.06
N GLY A 113 15.39 2.84 -7.40
CA GLY A 113 16.24 1.78 -6.86
C GLY A 113 15.68 1.10 -5.61
N GLU A 114 15.84 -0.23 -5.56
CA GLU A 114 15.40 -1.09 -4.45
C GLU A 114 15.82 -0.61 -3.05
N PRO A 115 17.08 -0.16 -2.81
CA PRO A 115 17.49 0.26 -1.48
C PRO A 115 16.72 1.47 -0.96
N LEU A 116 16.40 2.43 -1.84
CA LEU A 116 15.65 3.63 -1.46
C LEU A 116 14.18 3.30 -1.25
N THR A 117 13.58 2.52 -2.15
CA THR A 117 12.21 2.02 -1.99
C THR A 117 12.05 1.29 -0.66
N THR A 118 12.92 0.33 -0.35
CA THR A 118 12.84 -0.42 0.92
C THR A 118 12.92 0.51 2.13
N ARG A 119 13.83 1.51 2.12
CA ARG A 119 13.94 2.49 3.22
C ARG A 119 12.69 3.34 3.39
N ILE A 120 12.10 3.81 2.29
CA ILE A 120 10.85 4.58 2.33
C ILE A 120 9.73 3.74 2.95
N LEU A 121 9.58 2.48 2.52
CA LEU A 121 8.56 1.56 3.03
C LEU A 121 8.77 1.24 4.51
N SER A 122 10.02 0.95 4.92
CA SER A 122 10.36 0.74 6.32
C SER A 122 10.11 1.99 7.17
N SER A 123 10.33 3.20 6.64
CA SER A 123 10.02 4.44 7.35
C SER A 123 8.53 4.73 7.43
N ALA A 124 7.78 4.43 6.37
CA ALA A 124 6.34 4.68 6.30
C ALA A 124 5.55 3.73 7.22
N TRP A 125 5.99 2.48 7.34
CA TRP A 125 5.26 1.44 8.08
C TRP A 125 5.95 1.02 9.39
N GLY A 126 7.17 1.50 9.65
CA GLY A 126 7.98 1.13 10.82
C GLY A 126 7.42 1.56 12.16
N ASP A 127 6.59 2.61 12.21
CA ASP A 127 5.89 3.02 13.43
C ASP A 127 4.55 2.29 13.65
N ASP A 128 3.92 1.77 12.60
CA ASP A 128 2.76 0.87 12.75
C ASP A 128 3.19 -0.53 13.25
N ALA A 129 4.50 -0.79 13.38
CA ALA A 129 5.05 -1.94 14.08
C ALA A 129 4.99 -1.80 15.61
N SER A 130 4.94 -0.57 16.14
CA SER A 130 5.09 -0.27 17.56
C SER A 130 3.80 0.27 18.22
N THR A 131 2.79 0.69 17.46
CA THR A 131 1.55 1.29 18.00
C THR A 131 0.46 0.26 18.34
N SER A 132 0.80 -0.75 19.14
CA SER A 132 -0.19 -1.49 19.95
C SER A 132 0.16 -1.57 21.43
N THR A 133 1.02 -0.67 21.93
CA THR A 133 1.32 -0.59 23.38
C THR A 133 1.26 0.84 23.88
N SER A 134 0.06 1.40 23.93
CA SER A 134 -0.28 2.49 24.85
C SER A 134 -1.77 2.39 25.19
N LYS A 135 -2.13 1.24 25.75
CA LYS A 135 -3.13 1.20 26.82
C LYS A 135 -2.33 1.03 28.11
N GLU A 136 -2.81 1.69 29.16
CA GLU A 136 -2.37 1.60 30.54
C GLU A 136 -1.41 2.69 31.01
N PHE A 137 -2.00 3.83 31.39
CA PHE A 137 -1.86 4.28 32.78
C PHE A 137 -3.25 4.71 33.29
N LYS A 138 -3.92 3.78 33.96
CA LYS A 138 -4.82 4.11 35.06
C LYS A 138 -3.95 4.45 36.27
N HIS A 139 -4.28 5.55 36.95
CA HIS A 139 -4.15 5.83 38.38
C HIS A 139 -4.34 7.35 38.51
N GLU A 140 -5.12 7.93 39.40
CA GLU A 140 -6.15 7.55 40.38
C GLU A 140 -6.80 8.88 40.76
#